data_AF-A0A0D1YHU2-F1
#
_entry.id   AF-A0A0D1YHU2-F1
#
_cell.length_a   1.000
_cell.length_b   1.000
_cell.length_c   1.000
_cell.angle_alpha   90.00
_cell.angle_beta   90.00
_cell.angle_gamma   90.00
#
_symmetry.space_group_name_H-M   'P 1'
#
loop_
_entity.id
_entity.type
_entity.pdbx_description
1 polymer ?
#
loop_
_entity_poly.entity_id
_entity_poly.type
_entity_poly.pdbx_seq_one_letter_code
_entity_poly.pdbx_strand_id
1 'polypeptide(L)'
;MSELLHFIQDREAAFKNQSRLASLYSNFSAQKTLNPSGYAANLSAWKRALFHACRKGKVPAVAAANTQSIKRRTVAHEGGKEEEEEEAAATDYLSLSTGEELARALELRPYGRPTGLEEVIKDATEKKELVPLNEYLQQHESIYSKRWIPTPWEVVRWGIRTLTLGLLYSQPSDFTIGRFVVVENVELASQAVLELQRTLDNSSTAGIYSLKTFTSTFERVLGQGSVLSAADMQVLLRFMSRDRPSLTYDAETGTIKFASSEASKPPPIEASDVSIAQVKTLQLSLSQAVPPLEARYAELDARVRDAVAKKQISAAKSFLKARKLVECTLEQRRANLLQVEESLHAIDNAANNVALVDAMKESTKVLRDLNSRVGGVEGVERVTDAMREEMATVEDVNRVMAEPVSDTVIDEEEVDEEFEALLAAEKAKEDAAKEELRKKQAEAEEEERRKKAEDEEKQRLKKLEEDEVKERLRRLEEWEKFQKEAKKAEETKAAEEQAAKEELERRFADLKKQDLNAEDHPEASEQDVESTREGVQDIRLKDNGARESSKKTEEKPIKEPVAAS
;
A
#
# COMPACT_ATOMS: atom_id res chain seq x y z
N MET A 1 -9.84 30.88 -10.27
CA MET A 1 -11.21 30.32 -10.37
C MET A 1 -11.41 29.49 -9.12
N SER A 2 -12.61 29.44 -8.53
CA SER A 2 -12.87 28.58 -7.37
C SER A 2 -12.92 27.11 -7.78
N GLU A 3 -12.78 26.21 -6.80
CA GLU A 3 -12.98 24.77 -7.03
C GLU A 3 -14.42 24.47 -7.45
N LEU A 4 -15.42 25.10 -6.80
CA LEU A 4 -16.85 25.01 -7.14
C LEU A 4 -17.11 25.29 -8.63
N LEU A 5 -16.58 26.42 -9.13
CA LEU A 5 -16.81 26.88 -10.49
C LEU A 5 -16.06 26.02 -11.52
N HIS A 6 -14.86 25.55 -11.17
CA HIS A 6 -14.11 24.58 -11.99
C HIS A 6 -14.87 23.26 -12.11
N PHE A 7 -15.38 22.71 -10.99
CA PHE A 7 -16.20 21.50 -10.98
C PHE A 7 -17.48 21.65 -11.81
N ILE A 8 -18.20 22.77 -11.67
CA ILE A 8 -19.42 23.04 -12.43
C ILE A 8 -19.12 23.15 -13.93
N GLN A 9 -18.06 23.84 -14.33
CA GLN A 9 -17.67 23.94 -15.75
C GLN A 9 -17.19 22.61 -16.34
N ASP A 10 -16.50 21.77 -15.57
CA ASP A 10 -16.09 20.42 -16.02
C ASP A 10 -17.29 19.44 -16.12
N ARG A 11 -18.20 19.45 -15.15
CA ARG A 11 -19.25 18.41 -15.04
C ARG A 11 -20.57 18.77 -15.70
N GLU A 12 -20.96 20.04 -15.73
CA GLU A 12 -22.30 20.45 -16.19
C GLU A 12 -22.29 21.09 -17.57
N ALA A 13 -22.83 20.37 -18.56
CA ALA A 13 -22.83 20.76 -19.97
C ALA A 13 -23.45 22.15 -20.23
N ALA A 14 -24.41 22.58 -19.40
CA ALA A 14 -25.00 23.92 -19.48
C ALA A 14 -24.01 25.07 -19.24
N PHE A 15 -22.91 24.82 -18.50
CA PHE A 15 -21.90 25.81 -18.16
C PHE A 15 -20.68 25.80 -19.11
N LYS A 16 -20.63 24.85 -20.05
CA LYS A 16 -19.56 24.76 -21.07
C LYS A 16 -19.74 25.72 -22.25
N ASN A 17 -20.93 26.27 -22.46
CA ASN A 17 -21.24 27.13 -23.60
C ASN A 17 -21.32 28.61 -23.20
N GLN A 18 -20.48 29.46 -23.80
CA GLN A 18 -20.41 30.91 -23.57
C GLN A 18 -21.76 31.63 -23.78
N SER A 19 -22.56 31.23 -24.78
CA SER A 19 -23.88 31.86 -24.99
C SER A 19 -24.90 31.46 -23.92
N ARG A 20 -24.72 30.29 -23.29
CA ARG A 20 -25.55 29.81 -22.17
C ARG A 20 -25.15 30.48 -20.86
N LEU A 21 -23.85 30.67 -20.61
CA LEU A 21 -23.32 31.37 -19.44
C LEU A 21 -23.89 32.78 -19.28
N ALA A 22 -23.99 33.54 -20.38
CA ALA A 22 -24.62 34.87 -20.37
C ALA A 22 -26.05 34.86 -19.80
N SER A 23 -26.87 33.88 -20.20
CA SER A 23 -28.24 33.72 -19.68
C SER A 23 -28.25 33.23 -18.23
N LEU A 24 -27.36 32.31 -17.86
CA LEU A 24 -27.30 31.73 -16.51
C LEU A 24 -26.87 32.75 -15.45
N TYR A 25 -25.96 33.67 -15.77
CA TYR A 25 -25.46 34.69 -14.83
C TYR A 25 -26.35 35.93 -14.75
N SER A 26 -27.16 36.19 -15.78
CA SER A 26 -28.13 37.29 -15.81
C SER A 26 -29.26 37.14 -14.79
N ASN A 27 -29.92 38.24 -14.43
CA ASN A 27 -31.17 38.20 -13.67
C ASN A 27 -32.30 37.77 -14.61
N PHE A 28 -32.55 36.46 -14.67
CA PHE A 28 -33.55 35.86 -15.55
C PHE A 28 -34.98 35.86 -14.98
N SER A 29 -35.26 36.53 -13.85
CA SER A 29 -36.62 36.60 -13.25
C SER A 29 -37.69 37.04 -14.25
N ALA A 30 -37.41 38.06 -15.07
CA ALA A 30 -38.31 38.55 -16.13
C ALA A 30 -38.62 37.50 -17.22
N GLN A 31 -37.79 36.47 -17.39
CA GLN A 31 -38.07 35.36 -18.30
C GLN A 31 -39.26 34.51 -17.82
N LYS A 32 -39.65 34.56 -16.53
CA LYS A 32 -40.80 33.82 -15.98
C LYS A 32 -42.11 34.11 -16.70
N THR A 33 -42.25 35.31 -17.29
CA THR A 33 -43.36 35.70 -18.17
C THR A 33 -42.95 35.77 -19.65
N LEU A 34 -41.77 36.33 -19.96
CA LEU A 34 -41.34 36.60 -21.34
C LEU A 34 -40.84 35.36 -22.10
N ASN A 35 -40.27 34.37 -21.40
CA ASN A 35 -39.79 33.11 -21.96
C ASN A 35 -39.78 32.00 -20.88
N PRO A 36 -40.95 31.40 -20.56
CA PRO A 36 -41.07 30.44 -19.46
C PRO A 36 -40.19 29.20 -19.62
N SER A 37 -39.89 28.76 -20.85
CA SER A 37 -38.99 27.62 -21.09
C SER A 37 -37.53 28.00 -20.86
N GLY A 38 -37.10 29.20 -21.24
CA GLY A 38 -35.78 29.76 -20.89
C GLY A 38 -35.60 29.89 -19.38
N TYR A 39 -36.61 30.44 -18.69
CA TYR A 39 -36.65 30.54 -17.22
C TYR A 39 -36.49 29.15 -16.56
N ALA A 40 -37.34 28.18 -16.91
CA ALA A 40 -37.27 26.82 -16.38
C ALA A 40 -35.90 26.15 -16.67
N ALA A 41 -35.36 26.30 -17.88
CA ALA A 41 -34.07 25.74 -18.24
C ALA A 41 -32.89 26.39 -17.48
N ASN A 42 -33.01 27.66 -17.06
CA ASN A 42 -32.00 28.32 -16.21
C ASN A 42 -32.07 27.77 -14.77
N LEU A 43 -33.27 27.64 -14.21
CA LEU A 43 -33.50 27.06 -12.88
C LEU A 43 -32.96 25.64 -12.79
N SER A 44 -33.36 24.75 -13.71
CA SER A 44 -32.93 23.34 -13.69
C SER A 44 -31.41 23.19 -13.87
N ALA A 45 -30.78 24.05 -14.67
CA ALA A 45 -29.32 24.04 -14.84
C ALA A 45 -28.58 24.42 -13.54
N TRP A 46 -29.05 25.49 -12.86
CA TRP A 46 -28.46 25.90 -11.58
C TRP A 46 -28.71 24.89 -10.46
N LYS A 47 -29.93 24.40 -10.29
CA LYS A 47 -30.28 23.38 -9.29
C LYS A 47 -29.38 22.16 -9.39
N ARG A 48 -29.33 21.55 -10.59
CA ARG A 48 -28.49 20.40 -10.89
C ARG A 48 -27.01 20.65 -10.57
N ALA A 49 -26.47 21.80 -10.97
CA ALA A 49 -25.07 22.15 -10.69
C ALA A 49 -24.78 22.28 -9.18
N LEU A 50 -25.64 22.95 -8.43
CA LEU A 50 -25.48 23.18 -6.99
C LEU A 50 -25.66 21.88 -6.19
N PHE A 51 -26.69 21.10 -6.48
CA PHE A 51 -26.98 19.85 -5.78
C PHE A 51 -25.86 18.82 -6.03
N HIS A 52 -25.39 18.71 -7.28
CA HIS A 52 -24.27 17.85 -7.64
C HIS A 52 -22.95 18.29 -7.00
N ALA A 53 -22.65 19.60 -6.96
CA ALA A 53 -21.46 20.12 -6.29
C ALA A 53 -21.49 19.91 -4.77
N CYS A 54 -22.66 20.11 -4.13
CA CYS A 54 -22.88 19.79 -2.72
C CYS A 54 -22.63 18.30 -2.44
N ARG A 55 -23.21 17.41 -3.24
CA ARG A 55 -23.02 15.93 -3.17
C ARG A 55 -21.57 15.48 -3.38
N LYS A 56 -20.68 16.36 -3.84
CA LYS A 56 -19.24 16.10 -4.06
C LYS A 56 -18.33 16.97 -3.21
N GLY A 57 -18.86 17.68 -2.21
CA GLY A 57 -18.07 18.49 -1.28
C GLY A 57 -17.32 19.63 -1.97
N LYS A 58 -17.92 20.21 -3.02
CA LYS A 58 -17.33 21.32 -3.82
C LYS A 58 -18.01 22.66 -3.58
N VAL A 59 -19.05 22.69 -2.75
CA VAL A 59 -19.64 23.91 -2.20
C VAL A 59 -18.82 24.35 -0.98
N PRO A 60 -18.49 25.64 -0.80
CA PRO A 60 -17.83 26.11 0.41
C PRO A 60 -18.61 25.74 1.69
N ALA A 61 -17.94 25.13 2.66
CA ALA A 61 -18.45 25.06 4.02
C ALA A 61 -18.45 26.48 4.62
N VAL A 62 -19.55 26.89 5.25
CA VAL A 62 -19.59 28.15 5.99
C VAL A 62 -18.79 27.96 7.26
N ALA A 63 -17.74 28.76 7.43
CA ALA A 63 -16.96 28.77 8.67
C ALA A 63 -17.90 29.06 9.85
N ALA A 64 -18.00 28.12 10.79
CA ALA A 64 -18.99 28.17 11.86
C ALA A 64 -18.71 29.37 12.79
N ALA A 65 -19.42 30.48 12.54
CA ALA A 65 -19.22 31.78 13.19
C ALA A 65 -19.61 31.84 14.68
N ASN A 66 -19.59 30.69 15.38
CA ASN A 66 -19.98 30.53 16.77
C ASN A 66 -19.12 29.53 17.57
N THR A 67 -17.99 29.04 17.03
CA THR A 67 -16.99 28.29 17.81
C THR A 67 -16.17 29.26 18.68
N GLN A 68 -16.81 29.80 19.71
CA GLN A 68 -16.23 30.88 20.51
C GLN A 68 -15.24 30.35 21.56
N SER A 69 -13.95 30.56 21.32
CA SER A 69 -12.87 30.49 22.32
C SER A 69 -12.55 29.12 22.94
N ILE A 70 -12.07 28.15 22.15
CA ILE A 70 -10.95 27.32 22.64
C ILE A 70 -9.72 28.24 22.66
N LYS A 71 -9.17 28.51 23.84
CA LYS A 71 -8.04 29.43 24.00
C LYS A 71 -6.78 28.84 23.37
N ARG A 72 -6.16 29.56 22.43
CA ARG A 72 -4.74 29.37 22.10
C ARG A 72 -3.90 29.54 23.38
N ARG A 73 -3.53 28.43 24.03
CA ARG A 73 -2.40 28.34 24.95
C ARG A 73 -1.24 27.68 24.20
N THR A 74 -0.79 28.35 23.15
CA THR A 74 0.52 28.08 22.55
C THR A 74 1.58 28.43 23.59
N VAL A 75 2.09 27.42 24.31
CA VAL A 75 3.29 27.59 25.13
C VAL A 75 4.44 27.87 24.17
N ALA A 76 5.14 28.99 24.35
CA ALA A 76 6.24 29.36 23.47
C ALA A 76 7.36 28.31 23.57
N HIS A 77 7.62 27.63 22.46
CA HIS A 77 8.79 26.77 22.28
C HIS A 77 9.60 27.33 21.12
N GLU A 78 10.76 27.91 21.43
CA GLU A 78 11.58 28.61 20.45
C GLU A 78 12.23 27.62 19.47
N GLY A 79 12.06 27.82 18.16
CA GLY A 79 12.86 27.14 17.13
C GLY A 79 12.20 25.99 16.35
N GLY A 80 10.88 25.81 16.43
CA GLY A 80 10.13 24.97 15.48
C GLY A 80 9.70 25.75 14.23
N LYS A 81 9.60 25.09 13.07
CA LYS A 81 8.82 25.64 11.95
C LYS A 81 7.33 25.46 12.25
N GLU A 82 6.57 26.54 12.14
CA GLU A 82 5.11 26.50 12.16
C GLU A 82 4.63 26.00 10.77
N GLU A 83 4.47 24.69 10.64
CA GLU A 83 3.65 24.12 9.56
C GLU A 83 2.20 24.17 10.03
N GLU A 84 1.45 25.17 9.55
CA GLU A 84 0.03 25.35 9.85
C GLU A 84 -0.78 24.22 9.20
N GLU A 85 -1.00 23.13 9.93
CA GLU A 85 -2.03 22.14 9.58
C GLU A 85 -3.42 22.80 9.67
N GLU A 86 -3.88 23.33 8.53
CA GLU A 86 -5.19 23.95 8.38
C GLU A 86 -6.28 22.87 8.55
N GLU A 87 -6.81 22.76 9.78
CA GLU A 87 -7.86 21.80 10.15
C GLU A 87 -9.12 22.02 9.29
N ALA A 88 -9.20 21.26 8.19
CA ALA A 88 -10.15 21.52 7.11
C ALA A 88 -11.60 21.40 7.60
N ALA A 89 -12.33 22.51 7.56
CA ALA A 89 -13.69 22.60 8.07
C ALA A 89 -14.59 21.49 7.49
N ALA A 90 -15.22 20.72 8.37
CA ALA A 90 -16.03 19.55 8.02
C ALA A 90 -17.07 19.91 6.93
N THR A 91 -16.89 19.32 5.75
CA THR A 91 -17.70 19.62 4.57
C THR A 91 -19.03 18.88 4.64
N ASP A 92 -20.14 19.59 4.40
CA ASP A 92 -21.48 19.03 4.38
C ASP A 92 -21.90 18.62 2.94
N TYR A 93 -22.40 17.40 2.79
CA TYR A 93 -22.75 16.80 1.49
C TYR A 93 -24.26 16.73 1.23
N LEU A 94 -25.06 16.77 2.30
CA LEU A 94 -26.53 16.68 2.24
C LEU A 94 -27.21 18.04 2.50
N SER A 95 -26.44 19.07 2.83
CA SER A 95 -26.96 20.43 3.01
C SER A 95 -26.11 21.50 2.30
N LEU A 96 -26.82 22.41 1.64
CA LEU A 96 -26.30 23.54 0.89
C LEU A 96 -26.44 24.81 1.75
N SER A 97 -25.31 25.44 2.06
CA SER A 97 -25.28 26.77 2.65
C SER A 97 -25.33 27.85 1.57
N THR A 98 -26.25 28.79 1.71
CA THR A 98 -26.39 29.97 0.86
C THR A 98 -25.89 31.21 1.60
N GLY A 99 -25.11 32.05 0.93
CA GLY A 99 -24.56 33.29 1.47
C GLY A 99 -23.58 33.95 0.50
N GLU A 100 -22.94 35.03 0.97
CA GLU A 100 -21.88 35.75 0.24
C GLU A 100 -20.74 34.82 -0.23
N GLU A 101 -20.41 33.79 0.55
CA GLU A 101 -19.37 32.82 0.21
C GLU A 101 -19.72 31.98 -1.03
N LEU A 102 -20.97 31.51 -1.12
CA LEU A 102 -21.47 30.81 -2.32
C LEU A 102 -21.51 31.75 -3.53
N ALA A 103 -22.00 32.98 -3.34
CA ALA A 103 -22.08 33.98 -4.41
C ALA A 103 -20.68 34.37 -4.96
N ARG A 104 -19.68 34.48 -4.07
CA ARG A 104 -18.28 34.73 -4.40
C ARG A 104 -17.62 33.51 -5.05
N ALA A 105 -17.88 32.30 -4.54
CA ALA A 105 -17.37 31.06 -5.14
C ALA A 105 -17.91 30.81 -6.54
N LEU A 106 -19.09 31.33 -6.89
CA LEU A 106 -19.66 31.24 -8.24
C LEU A 106 -19.24 32.36 -9.19
N GLU A 107 -18.41 33.33 -8.77
CA GLU A 107 -18.04 34.50 -9.58
C GLU A 107 -17.16 34.12 -10.79
N LEU A 108 -17.66 34.43 -12.00
CA LEU A 108 -17.02 34.08 -13.27
C LEU A 108 -16.77 35.35 -14.10
N ARG A 109 -15.50 35.66 -14.37
CA ARG A 109 -15.13 36.78 -15.28
C ARG A 109 -15.38 36.36 -16.74
N PRO A 110 -15.98 37.21 -17.61
CA PRO A 110 -16.41 38.59 -17.37
C PRO A 110 -17.84 38.74 -16.83
N TYR A 111 -18.61 37.66 -16.71
CA TYR A 111 -20.04 37.66 -16.36
C TYR A 111 -20.38 38.14 -14.93
N GLY A 112 -19.42 38.13 -14.01
CA GLY A 112 -19.62 38.53 -12.62
C GLY A 112 -20.24 37.42 -11.77
N ARG A 113 -21.16 37.78 -10.87
CA ARG A 113 -21.86 36.85 -9.97
C ARG A 113 -23.22 36.44 -10.55
N PRO A 114 -23.74 35.25 -10.23
CA PRO A 114 -25.01 34.78 -10.79
C PRO A 114 -26.22 35.48 -10.15
N THR A 115 -26.65 36.59 -10.75
CA THR A 115 -27.73 37.44 -10.20
C THR A 115 -29.12 36.80 -10.21
N GLY A 116 -29.35 35.75 -10.99
CA GLY A 116 -30.60 34.98 -10.97
C GLY A 116 -30.69 33.90 -9.87
N LEU A 117 -29.65 33.74 -9.03
CA LEU A 117 -29.53 32.63 -8.07
C LEU A 117 -30.63 32.63 -6.99
N GLU A 118 -31.18 33.79 -6.62
CA GLU A 118 -32.28 33.90 -5.64
C GLU A 118 -33.56 33.19 -6.11
N GLU A 119 -33.93 33.34 -7.39
CA GLU A 119 -35.08 32.62 -7.97
C GLU A 119 -34.82 31.11 -8.05
N VAL A 120 -33.56 30.66 -8.08
CA VAL A 120 -33.19 29.23 -8.02
C VAL A 120 -33.50 28.66 -6.64
N ILE A 121 -33.03 29.31 -5.58
CA ILE A 121 -33.26 28.88 -4.18
C ILE A 121 -34.75 28.95 -3.85
N LYS A 122 -35.44 30.00 -4.30
CA LYS A 122 -36.88 30.15 -4.15
C LYS A 122 -37.67 29.06 -4.88
N ASP A 123 -37.44 28.83 -6.18
CA ASP A 123 -38.11 27.77 -6.94
C ASP A 123 -37.74 26.36 -6.45
N ALA A 124 -36.58 26.17 -5.79
CA ALA A 124 -36.25 24.93 -5.09
C ALA A 124 -37.07 24.75 -3.80
N THR A 125 -37.25 25.83 -3.04
CA THR A 125 -37.98 25.83 -1.76
C THR A 125 -39.50 25.70 -1.98
N GLU A 126 -40.05 26.42 -2.97
CA GLU A 126 -41.45 26.28 -3.44
C GLU A 126 -41.78 24.84 -3.89
N LYS A 127 -40.78 24.08 -4.38
CA LYS A 127 -40.92 22.68 -4.83
C LYS A 127 -40.52 21.63 -3.79
N LYS A 128 -40.11 22.03 -2.58
CA LYS A 128 -39.54 21.15 -1.53
C LYS A 128 -38.29 20.38 -1.94
N GLU A 129 -37.55 20.86 -2.96
CA GLU A 129 -36.25 20.30 -3.37
C GLU A 129 -35.13 20.79 -2.45
N LEU A 130 -35.27 22.02 -1.94
CA LEU A 130 -34.55 22.54 -0.78
C LEU A 130 -35.54 22.73 0.38
N VAL A 131 -35.10 22.40 1.60
CA VAL A 131 -35.86 22.63 2.84
C VAL A 131 -34.93 23.29 3.89
N PRO A 132 -35.32 24.39 4.58
CA PRO A 132 -34.47 25.00 5.60
C PRO A 132 -34.07 23.99 6.69
N LEU A 133 -32.78 23.90 7.04
CA LEU A 133 -32.26 22.82 7.90
C LEU A 133 -32.94 22.77 9.28
N ASN A 134 -33.14 23.93 9.92
CA ASN A 134 -33.76 24.01 11.24
C ASN A 134 -35.22 23.51 11.20
N GLU A 135 -36.00 23.92 10.20
CA GLU A 135 -37.36 23.42 9.97
C GLU A 135 -37.35 21.92 9.65
N TYR A 136 -36.43 21.48 8.79
CA TYR A 136 -36.28 20.08 8.42
C TYR A 136 -36.02 19.18 9.63
N LEU A 137 -35.17 19.58 10.58
CA LEU A 137 -34.88 18.79 11.76
C LEU A 137 -36.02 18.86 12.80
N GLN A 138 -36.61 20.03 13.05
CA GLN A 138 -37.62 20.23 14.09
C GLN A 138 -38.99 19.62 13.74
N GLN A 139 -39.45 19.73 12.49
CA GLN A 139 -40.80 19.29 12.10
C GLN A 139 -41.00 17.77 12.25
N HIS A 140 -42.16 17.35 12.77
CA HIS A 140 -42.46 15.93 13.03
C HIS A 140 -43.20 15.22 11.89
N GLU A 141 -43.96 15.93 11.05
CA GLU A 141 -44.58 15.33 9.86
C GLU A 141 -43.56 15.14 8.72
N SER A 142 -43.84 14.28 7.74
CA SER A 142 -42.96 14.09 6.58
C SER A 142 -43.07 15.23 5.55
N ILE A 143 -41.95 15.58 4.91
CA ILE A 143 -41.87 16.54 3.79
C ILE A 143 -42.80 16.18 2.62
N TYR A 144 -43.01 14.89 2.37
CA TYR A 144 -43.88 14.39 1.31
C TYR A 144 -45.38 14.43 1.67
N SER A 145 -45.72 14.71 2.93
CA SER A 145 -47.12 14.82 3.35
C SER A 145 -47.80 16.05 2.75
N LYS A 146 -49.12 15.96 2.58
CA LYS A 146 -49.97 17.10 2.18
C LYS A 146 -50.20 18.12 3.30
N ARG A 147 -49.78 17.80 4.53
CA ARG A 147 -49.95 18.63 5.74
C ARG A 147 -48.69 19.43 6.08
N TRP A 148 -47.51 18.94 5.67
CA TRP A 148 -46.30 19.75 5.56
C TRP A 148 -46.51 20.92 4.60
N ILE A 149 -46.75 22.08 5.19
CA ILE A 149 -46.66 23.40 4.56
C ILE A 149 -45.38 24.02 5.13
N PRO A 150 -44.31 24.20 4.34
CA PRO A 150 -43.08 24.83 4.85
C PRO A 150 -43.42 26.26 5.27
N THR A 151 -42.97 26.65 6.46
CA THR A 151 -43.48 27.84 7.16
C THR A 151 -43.00 29.12 6.46
N PRO A 152 -43.84 29.85 5.69
CA PRO A 152 -43.32 30.89 4.80
C PRO A 152 -42.78 32.11 5.53
N TRP A 153 -43.07 32.24 6.82
CA TRP A 153 -42.90 33.45 7.61
C TRP A 153 -41.46 33.87 7.90
N GLU A 154 -40.50 32.93 7.94
CA GLU A 154 -39.08 33.30 8.04
C GLU A 154 -38.59 33.93 6.71
N VAL A 155 -38.98 33.34 5.58
CA VAL A 155 -38.65 33.84 4.23
C VAL A 155 -39.36 35.17 3.93
N VAL A 156 -40.62 35.31 4.37
CA VAL A 156 -41.45 36.52 4.17
C VAL A 156 -40.97 37.71 5.02
N ARG A 157 -40.23 37.49 6.12
CA ARG A 157 -39.76 38.57 7.00
C ARG A 157 -38.82 39.57 6.29
N TRP A 158 -38.22 39.17 5.17
CA TRP A 158 -37.39 40.05 4.33
C TRP A 158 -38.21 41.05 3.47
N GLY A 159 -39.42 40.69 3.05
CA GLY A 159 -40.21 41.47 2.09
C GLY A 159 -40.82 42.79 2.59
N ILE A 160 -40.92 42.98 3.91
CA ILE A 160 -41.54 44.19 4.52
C ILE A 160 -40.49 45.27 4.85
N ARG A 161 -39.23 44.89 5.11
CA ARG A 161 -38.17 45.81 5.52
C ARG A 161 -37.51 46.52 4.32
N THR A 162 -37.44 45.86 3.17
CA THR A 162 -37.03 46.48 1.89
C THR A 162 -38.06 47.49 1.40
N LEU A 163 -39.35 47.18 1.49
CA LEU A 163 -40.44 48.03 0.99
C LEU A 163 -40.62 49.34 1.79
N THR A 164 -40.12 49.40 3.03
CA THR A 164 -40.20 50.60 3.90
C THR A 164 -38.96 51.50 3.88
N LEU A 165 -37.78 50.99 3.47
CA LEU A 165 -36.54 51.77 3.37
C LEU A 165 -36.00 51.98 1.94
N GLY A 166 -36.38 51.11 0.99
CA GLY A 166 -35.91 51.15 -0.41
C GLY A 166 -36.42 52.33 -1.25
N LEU A 167 -37.14 53.27 -0.64
CA LEU A 167 -37.66 54.49 -1.29
C LEU A 167 -36.68 55.69 -1.19
N LEU A 168 -35.54 55.55 -0.49
CA LEU A 168 -34.52 56.61 -0.40
C LEU A 168 -33.11 56.22 -0.89
N TYR A 169 -32.72 54.93 -0.85
CA TYR A 169 -31.37 54.50 -1.23
C TYR A 169 -31.38 53.20 -2.04
N SER A 170 -30.41 53.08 -2.95
CA SER A 170 -30.29 51.96 -3.90
C SER A 170 -29.02 51.14 -3.66
N GLN A 171 -29.09 49.85 -3.99
CA GLN A 171 -28.04 48.80 -3.89
C GLN A 171 -27.74 48.27 -2.48
N PRO A 172 -27.37 46.98 -2.34
CA PRO A 172 -27.48 45.85 -3.28
C PRO A 172 -28.47 44.76 -2.75
N SER A 173 -28.48 43.59 -3.39
CA SER A 173 -29.30 42.42 -3.03
C SER A 173 -28.79 41.68 -1.78
N ASP A 174 -29.62 41.53 -0.75
CA ASP A 174 -29.38 40.57 0.33
C ASP A 174 -29.68 39.14 -0.19
N PHE A 175 -28.66 38.46 -0.70
CA PHE A 175 -28.77 37.04 -1.04
C PHE A 175 -29.19 36.25 0.22
N THR A 176 -30.26 35.45 0.13
CA THR A 176 -30.86 34.78 1.31
C THR A 176 -29.84 33.90 2.03
N ILE A 177 -29.35 34.35 3.19
CA ILE A 177 -28.39 33.60 4.00
C ILE A 177 -29.14 32.51 4.77
N GLY A 178 -28.77 31.25 4.57
CA GLY A 178 -29.44 30.11 5.19
C GLY A 178 -28.75 28.79 4.85
N ARG A 179 -29.08 27.73 5.60
CA ARG A 179 -28.61 26.37 5.34
C ARG A 179 -29.80 25.49 5.02
N PHE A 180 -29.77 24.82 3.88
CA PHE A 180 -30.89 24.06 3.32
C PHE A 180 -30.49 22.60 3.10
N VAL A 181 -31.35 21.67 3.48
CA VAL A 181 -31.22 20.25 3.12
C VAL A 181 -31.50 20.10 1.63
N VAL A 182 -30.61 19.40 0.92
CA VAL A 182 -30.76 19.07 -0.50
C VAL A 182 -31.44 17.71 -0.62
N VAL A 183 -32.76 17.70 -0.85
CA VAL A 183 -33.57 16.47 -0.73
C VAL A 183 -33.12 15.39 -1.71
N GLU A 184 -32.71 15.75 -2.94
CA GLU A 184 -32.14 14.79 -3.91
C GLU A 184 -30.89 14.08 -3.35
N ASN A 185 -30.00 14.80 -2.67
CA ASN A 185 -28.78 14.21 -2.10
C ASN A 185 -29.11 13.27 -0.94
N VAL A 186 -30.08 13.63 -0.09
CA VAL A 186 -30.54 12.79 1.02
C VAL A 186 -31.23 11.53 0.50
N GLU A 187 -32.07 11.63 -0.52
CA GLU A 187 -32.69 10.46 -1.16
C GLU A 187 -31.63 9.48 -1.68
N LEU A 188 -30.60 9.99 -2.35
CA LEU A 188 -29.51 9.16 -2.89
C LEU A 188 -28.62 8.57 -1.78
N ALA A 189 -28.31 9.33 -0.74
CA ALA A 189 -27.58 8.84 0.43
C ALA A 189 -28.35 7.70 1.11
N SER A 190 -29.67 7.85 1.30
CA SER A 190 -30.51 6.80 1.89
C SER A 190 -30.58 5.53 1.04
N GLN A 191 -30.57 5.65 -0.30
CA GLN A 191 -30.50 4.52 -1.20
C GLN A 191 -29.16 3.78 -1.06
N ALA A 192 -28.05 4.50 -1.05
CA ALA A 192 -26.72 3.92 -0.89
C ALA A 192 -26.51 3.27 0.50
N VAL A 193 -27.09 3.83 1.57
CA VAL A 193 -27.15 3.18 2.90
C VAL A 193 -27.92 1.87 2.84
N LEU A 194 -29.09 1.83 2.19
CA LEU A 194 -29.89 0.62 2.06
C LEU A 194 -29.26 -0.42 1.11
N GLU A 195 -28.46 0.00 0.14
CA GLU A 195 -27.66 -0.91 -0.69
C GLU A 195 -26.50 -1.53 0.11
N LEU A 196 -25.74 -0.71 0.84
CA LEU A 196 -24.68 -1.21 1.72
C LEU A 196 -25.24 -2.12 2.83
N GLN A 197 -26.34 -1.73 3.49
CA GLN A 197 -26.99 -2.55 4.52
C GLN A 197 -27.34 -3.95 4.00
N ARG A 198 -27.88 -4.08 2.78
CA ARG A 198 -28.20 -5.39 2.18
C ARG A 198 -26.98 -6.28 1.94
N THR A 199 -25.78 -5.72 1.86
CA THR A 199 -24.52 -6.50 1.78
C THR A 199 -23.97 -6.88 3.16
N LEU A 200 -24.40 -6.18 4.21
CA LEU A 200 -24.06 -6.43 5.61
C LEU A 200 -25.12 -7.30 6.33
N ASP A 201 -26.29 -7.49 5.73
CA ASP A 201 -27.45 -8.23 6.27
C ASP A 201 -27.21 -9.76 6.27
N ASN A 202 -26.26 -10.19 7.08
CA ASN A 202 -25.79 -11.58 7.17
C ASN A 202 -26.22 -12.31 8.45
N SER A 203 -26.91 -11.61 9.37
CA SER A 203 -27.33 -12.16 10.65
C SER A 203 -28.60 -11.47 11.18
N SER A 204 -29.30 -12.15 12.09
CA SER A 204 -30.52 -11.64 12.75
C SER A 204 -30.34 -10.29 13.45
N THR A 205 -29.14 -9.97 13.93
CA THR A 205 -28.82 -8.69 14.55
C THR A 205 -28.16 -7.70 13.60
N ALA A 206 -27.87 -8.05 12.35
CA ALA A 206 -27.14 -7.19 11.40
C ALA A 206 -27.79 -5.81 11.20
N GLY A 207 -29.12 -5.72 11.22
CA GLY A 207 -29.88 -4.47 11.15
C GLY A 207 -29.85 -3.57 12.40
N ILE A 208 -29.17 -3.96 13.49
CA ILE A 208 -29.12 -3.21 14.76
C ILE A 208 -27.77 -2.48 14.92
N TYR A 209 -27.81 -1.19 15.21
CA TYR A 209 -26.66 -0.30 15.37
C TYR A 209 -26.86 0.67 16.56
N SER A 210 -25.77 1.22 17.08
CA SER A 210 -25.80 2.49 17.82
C SER A 210 -25.49 3.65 16.86
N LEU A 211 -25.73 4.89 17.28
CA LEU A 211 -25.32 6.06 16.52
C LEU A 211 -23.81 6.04 16.19
N LYS A 212 -22.94 5.54 17.08
CA LYS A 212 -21.50 5.40 16.79
C LYS A 212 -21.24 4.33 15.72
N THR A 213 -21.80 3.12 15.88
CA THR A 213 -21.51 2.04 14.91
C THR A 213 -22.13 2.34 13.55
N PHE A 214 -23.35 2.87 13.50
CA PHE A 214 -23.97 3.37 12.28
C PHE A 214 -23.09 4.44 11.60
N THR A 215 -22.62 5.44 12.35
CA THR A 215 -21.76 6.49 11.79
C THR A 215 -20.49 5.89 11.20
N SER A 216 -19.79 5.03 11.94
CA SER A 216 -18.55 4.38 11.48
C SER A 216 -18.74 3.40 10.30
N THR A 217 -19.95 2.89 10.08
CA THR A 217 -20.28 2.02 8.94
C THR A 217 -20.68 2.82 7.70
N PHE A 218 -21.44 3.91 7.86
CA PHE A 218 -22.07 4.65 6.76
C PHE A 218 -21.42 6.02 6.45
N GLU A 219 -20.41 6.46 7.20
CA GLU A 219 -19.71 7.74 6.99
C GLU A 219 -19.21 7.96 5.55
N ARG A 220 -18.71 6.91 4.88
CA ARG A 220 -18.13 6.98 3.52
C ARG A 220 -19.09 6.52 2.42
N VAL A 221 -20.39 6.46 2.70
CA VAL A 221 -21.42 5.90 1.78
C VAL A 221 -21.58 6.67 0.46
N LEU A 222 -21.13 7.94 0.39
CA LEU A 222 -21.09 8.73 -0.86
C LEU A 222 -19.81 8.55 -1.70
N GLY A 223 -18.84 7.77 -1.20
CA GLY A 223 -17.59 7.44 -1.86
C GLY A 223 -16.36 7.59 -0.95
N GLN A 224 -15.25 6.96 -1.33
CA GLN A 224 -14.01 6.86 -0.53
C GLN A 224 -13.43 8.21 -0.05
N GLY A 225 -13.67 9.30 -0.79
CA GLY A 225 -13.23 10.66 -0.45
C GLY A 225 -14.35 11.57 0.08
N SER A 226 -15.42 11.03 0.65
CA SER A 226 -16.57 11.81 1.15
C SER A 226 -17.08 11.24 2.46
N VAL A 227 -16.54 11.76 3.57
CA VAL A 227 -16.96 11.47 4.95
C VAL A 227 -18.11 12.42 5.31
N LEU A 228 -19.30 11.87 5.54
CA LEU A 228 -20.48 12.64 5.95
C LEU A 228 -20.28 13.32 7.31
N SER A 229 -20.74 14.57 7.44
CA SER A 229 -20.66 15.30 8.71
C SER A 229 -21.66 14.76 9.75
N ALA A 230 -21.46 15.12 11.03
CA ALA A 230 -22.43 14.81 12.07
C ALA A 230 -23.82 15.45 11.81
N ALA A 231 -23.87 16.58 11.09
CA ALA A 231 -25.12 17.22 10.67
C ALA A 231 -25.76 16.48 9.48
N ASP A 232 -24.97 16.01 8.50
CA ASP A 232 -25.46 15.13 7.43
C ASP A 232 -26.05 13.84 8.02
N MET A 233 -25.40 13.23 9.01
CA MET A 233 -25.92 12.03 9.70
C MET A 233 -27.27 12.27 10.37
N GLN A 234 -27.46 13.42 11.04
CA GLN A 234 -28.76 13.77 11.62
C GLN A 234 -29.84 13.98 10.55
N VAL A 235 -29.50 14.64 9.43
CA VAL A 235 -30.41 14.83 8.29
C VAL A 235 -30.83 13.50 7.66
N LEU A 236 -29.89 12.57 7.52
CA LEU A 236 -30.06 11.23 6.95
C LEU A 236 -30.89 10.32 7.86
N LEU A 237 -30.58 10.26 9.16
CA LEU A 237 -31.37 9.51 10.14
C LEU A 237 -32.79 10.06 10.27
N ARG A 238 -32.98 11.39 10.23
CA ARG A 238 -34.31 12.01 10.20
C ARG A 238 -35.09 11.60 8.95
N PHE A 239 -34.43 11.54 7.78
CA PHE A 239 -35.06 11.09 6.54
C PHE A 239 -35.52 9.63 6.61
N MET A 240 -34.61 8.75 7.02
CA MET A 240 -34.82 7.29 6.98
C MET A 240 -35.75 6.78 8.10
N SER A 241 -36.06 7.63 9.09
CA SER A 241 -37.07 7.36 10.13
C SER A 241 -38.42 8.05 9.87
N ARG A 242 -38.44 9.29 9.37
CA ARG A 242 -39.67 10.10 9.21
C ARG A 242 -40.25 10.07 7.80
N ASP A 243 -39.41 10.21 6.79
CA ASP A 243 -39.83 10.55 5.42
C ASP A 243 -39.92 9.33 4.50
N ARG A 244 -38.95 8.42 4.63
CA ARG A 244 -39.00 7.08 4.04
C ARG A 244 -38.62 6.06 5.13
N PRO A 245 -39.57 5.70 6.01
CA PRO A 245 -39.32 4.88 7.20
C PRO A 245 -38.81 3.49 6.82
N SER A 246 -37.49 3.37 6.87
CA SER A 246 -36.69 2.18 6.54
C SER A 246 -35.79 1.77 7.72
N LEU A 247 -35.68 2.62 8.73
CA LEU A 247 -35.17 2.32 10.06
C LEU A 247 -36.01 3.01 11.14
N THR A 248 -36.04 2.44 12.33
CA THR A 248 -36.44 3.12 13.57
C THR A 248 -35.16 3.71 14.19
N TYR A 249 -35.24 4.94 14.69
CA TYR A 249 -34.18 5.57 15.46
C TYR A 249 -34.75 6.07 16.78
N ASP A 250 -34.15 5.66 17.89
CA ASP A 250 -34.37 6.24 19.20
C ASP A 250 -33.21 7.20 19.53
N ALA A 251 -33.57 8.45 19.83
CA ALA A 251 -32.62 9.51 20.17
C ALA A 251 -32.21 9.49 21.66
N GLU A 252 -32.94 8.81 22.54
CA GLU A 252 -32.59 8.71 23.97
C GLU A 252 -31.49 7.67 24.21
N THR A 253 -31.64 6.45 23.68
CA THR A 253 -30.58 5.42 23.74
C THR A 253 -29.57 5.49 22.59
N GLY A 254 -29.83 6.31 21.57
CA GLY A 254 -29.01 6.37 20.35
C GLY A 254 -29.09 5.10 19.49
N THR A 255 -30.10 4.25 19.68
CA THR A 255 -30.26 2.95 19.01
C THR A 255 -30.94 3.09 17.65
N ILE A 256 -30.43 2.37 16.65
CA ILE A 256 -30.92 2.36 15.28
C ILE A 256 -31.24 0.92 14.87
N LYS A 257 -32.43 0.69 14.31
CA LYS A 257 -32.91 -0.63 13.88
C LYS A 257 -33.52 -0.56 12.48
N PHE A 258 -32.87 -1.16 11.49
CA PHE A 258 -33.39 -1.27 10.13
C PHE A 258 -34.67 -2.13 10.07
N ALA A 259 -35.49 -1.90 9.04
CA ALA A 259 -36.57 -2.80 8.69
C ALA A 259 -36.01 -4.13 8.15
N SER A 260 -36.52 -5.25 8.66
CA SER A 260 -36.29 -6.57 8.05
C SER A 260 -36.82 -6.58 6.60
N SER A 261 -36.18 -7.34 5.73
CA SER A 261 -36.59 -7.56 4.33
C SER A 261 -38.06 -8.05 4.20
N GLU A 262 -38.59 -8.71 5.24
CA GLU A 262 -39.97 -9.20 5.30
C GLU A 262 -40.99 -8.14 5.76
N ALA A 263 -40.53 -7.03 6.36
CA ALA A 263 -41.38 -6.07 7.06
C ALA A 263 -41.57 -4.76 6.27
N SER A 264 -42.83 -4.40 5.99
CA SER A 264 -43.17 -3.16 5.26
C SER A 264 -42.93 -1.86 6.05
N LYS A 265 -42.55 -1.96 7.33
CA LYS A 265 -42.12 -0.89 8.22
C LYS A 265 -41.09 -1.45 9.21
N PRO A 266 -40.13 -0.64 9.70
CA PRO A 266 -39.25 -1.07 10.78
C PRO A 266 -40.06 -1.31 12.07
N PRO A 267 -39.71 -2.35 12.86
CA PRO A 267 -40.32 -2.60 14.16
C PRO A 267 -39.90 -1.52 15.19
N PRO A 268 -40.60 -1.42 16.34
CA PRO A 268 -40.08 -0.67 17.48
C PRO A 268 -38.74 -1.24 17.97
N ILE A 269 -38.00 -0.40 18.69
CA ILE A 269 -36.77 -0.78 19.40
C ILE A 269 -37.15 -1.40 20.74
N GLU A 270 -36.59 -2.57 21.02
CA GLU A 270 -36.72 -3.34 22.25
C GLU A 270 -35.46 -3.19 23.12
N ALA A 271 -35.55 -3.48 24.42
CA ALA A 271 -34.41 -3.41 25.33
C ALA A 271 -33.27 -4.38 24.95
N SER A 272 -33.59 -5.45 24.22
CA SER A 272 -32.66 -6.36 23.56
C SER A 272 -31.82 -5.66 22.48
N ASP A 273 -32.46 -4.88 21.59
CA ASP A 273 -31.76 -4.13 20.54
C ASP A 273 -30.80 -3.09 21.12
N VAL A 274 -31.22 -2.37 22.16
CA VAL A 274 -30.37 -1.38 22.87
C VAL A 274 -29.12 -2.07 23.44
N SER A 275 -29.29 -3.23 24.06
CA SER A 275 -28.18 -4.02 24.61
C SER A 275 -27.26 -4.55 23.50
N ILE A 276 -27.81 -4.99 22.36
CA ILE A 276 -27.02 -5.41 21.18
C ILE A 276 -26.23 -4.23 20.58
N ALA A 277 -26.83 -3.04 20.52
CA ALA A 277 -26.16 -1.83 20.08
C ALA A 277 -25.00 -1.43 21.01
N GLN A 278 -25.14 -1.63 22.33
CA GLN A 278 -24.03 -1.49 23.29
C GLN A 278 -22.91 -2.50 23.01
N VAL A 279 -23.22 -3.80 22.85
CA VAL A 279 -22.22 -4.85 22.53
C VAL A 279 -21.43 -4.50 21.27
N LYS A 280 -22.11 -4.13 20.18
CA LYS A 280 -21.44 -3.72 18.93
C LYS A 280 -20.61 -2.44 19.09
N THR A 281 -21.00 -1.54 19.99
CA THR A 281 -20.22 -0.32 20.28
C THR A 281 -18.93 -0.66 21.02
N LEU A 282 -18.96 -1.64 21.93
CA LEU A 282 -17.78 -2.20 22.60
C LEU A 282 -16.88 -2.99 21.63
N GLN A 283 -17.45 -3.78 20.72
CA GLN A 283 -16.69 -4.44 19.65
C GLN A 283 -15.94 -3.40 18.80
N LEU A 284 -16.61 -2.31 18.42
CA LEU A 284 -16.01 -1.23 17.65
C LEU A 284 -14.92 -0.47 18.42
N SER A 285 -15.09 -0.20 19.72
CA SER A 285 -14.03 0.46 20.51
C SER A 285 -12.81 -0.44 20.70
N LEU A 286 -13.00 -1.71 21.05
CA LEU A 286 -11.90 -2.67 21.22
C LEU A 286 -11.12 -2.89 19.92
N SER A 287 -11.81 -3.11 18.80
CA SER A 287 -11.16 -3.28 17.49
C SER A 287 -10.46 -2.02 16.99
N GLN A 288 -10.98 -0.82 17.25
CA GLN A 288 -10.30 0.45 16.97
C GLN A 288 -9.06 0.67 17.86
N ALA A 289 -9.05 0.13 19.08
CA ALA A 289 -8.01 0.38 20.09
C ALA A 289 -6.84 -0.63 20.09
N VAL A 290 -6.93 -1.73 19.32
CA VAL A 290 -5.85 -2.72 19.20
C VAL A 290 -4.68 -2.25 18.31
N PRO A 291 -4.88 -1.75 17.07
CA PRO A 291 -3.77 -1.38 16.18
C PRO A 291 -2.80 -0.30 16.72
N PRO A 292 -3.25 0.74 17.48
CA PRO A 292 -2.33 1.69 18.11
C PRO A 292 -1.43 1.03 19.18
N LEU A 293 -1.94 0.05 19.92
CA LEU A 293 -1.15 -0.71 20.90
C LEU A 293 -0.16 -1.65 20.20
N GLU A 294 -0.54 -2.29 19.10
CA GLU A 294 0.37 -3.10 18.27
C GLU A 294 1.53 -2.27 17.72
N ALA A 295 1.25 -1.06 17.22
CA ALA A 295 2.28 -0.13 16.76
C ALA A 295 3.21 0.32 17.90
N ARG A 296 2.66 0.63 19.09
CA ARG A 296 3.43 1.03 20.27
C ARG A 296 4.28 -0.13 20.84
N TYR A 297 3.76 -1.35 20.81
CA TYR A 297 4.49 -2.56 21.16
C TYR A 297 5.70 -2.76 20.25
N ALA A 298 5.52 -2.65 18.92
CA ALA A 298 6.61 -2.77 17.95
C ALA A 298 7.65 -1.65 18.09
N GLU A 299 7.22 -0.43 18.43
CA GLU A 299 8.13 0.69 18.75
C GLU A 299 8.97 0.41 20.00
N LEU A 300 8.36 -0.12 21.07
CA LEU A 300 9.03 -0.45 22.32
C LEU A 300 9.99 -1.64 22.17
N ASP A 301 9.62 -2.69 21.43
CA ASP A 301 10.52 -3.79 21.07
C ASP A 301 11.75 -3.28 20.27
N ALA A 302 11.55 -2.40 19.28
CA ALA A 302 12.66 -1.80 18.56
C ALA A 302 13.60 -0.98 19.48
N ARG A 303 13.03 -0.22 20.44
CA ARG A 303 13.79 0.53 21.47
C ARG A 303 14.54 -0.39 22.43
N VAL A 304 13.93 -1.51 22.84
CA VAL A 304 14.59 -2.56 23.66
C VAL A 304 15.80 -3.12 22.92
N ARG A 305 15.62 -3.56 21.66
CA ARG A 305 16.71 -4.15 20.86
C ARG A 305 17.86 -3.16 20.61
N ASP A 306 17.56 -1.90 20.34
CA ASP A 306 18.54 -0.82 20.21
C ASP A 306 19.31 -0.56 21.52
N ALA A 307 18.62 -0.49 22.66
CA ALA A 307 19.24 -0.29 23.96
C ALA A 307 20.11 -1.49 24.39
N VAL A 308 19.69 -2.73 24.09
CA VAL A 308 20.48 -3.95 24.31
C VAL A 308 21.76 -3.94 23.47
N ALA A 309 21.67 -3.65 22.17
CA ALA A 309 22.84 -3.56 21.28
C ALA A 309 23.82 -2.45 21.71
N LYS A 310 23.29 -1.30 22.17
CA LYS A 310 24.07 -0.19 22.76
C LYS A 310 24.55 -0.45 24.20
N LYS A 311 24.21 -1.62 24.78
CA LYS A 311 24.60 -2.07 26.13
C LYS A 311 24.10 -1.12 27.25
N GLN A 312 22.99 -0.43 27.00
CA GLN A 312 22.33 0.55 27.89
C GLN A 312 21.33 -0.13 28.84
N ILE A 313 21.85 -0.87 29.83
CA ILE A 313 21.08 -1.74 30.74
C ILE A 313 19.83 -1.08 31.33
N SER A 314 19.95 0.13 31.90
CA SER A 314 18.83 0.83 32.55
C SER A 314 17.74 1.26 31.58
N ALA A 315 18.11 1.74 30.39
CA ALA A 315 17.16 2.09 29.33
C ALA A 315 16.47 0.84 28.77
N ALA A 316 17.23 -0.24 28.55
CA ALA A 316 16.68 -1.51 28.07
C ALA A 316 15.65 -2.08 29.05
N LYS A 317 15.97 -2.22 30.34
CA LYS A 317 15.01 -2.68 31.36
C LYS A 317 13.79 -1.76 31.49
N SER A 318 13.95 -0.44 31.36
CA SER A 318 12.83 0.52 31.38
C SER A 318 11.91 0.35 30.17
N PHE A 319 12.45 0.22 28.96
CA PHE A 319 11.65 -0.07 27.77
C PHE A 319 11.02 -1.47 27.82
N LEU A 320 11.66 -2.45 28.47
CA LEU A 320 11.13 -3.81 28.63
C LEU A 320 9.90 -3.83 29.53
N LYS A 321 9.93 -3.16 30.69
CA LYS A 321 8.74 -2.96 31.55
C LYS A 321 7.60 -2.28 30.79
N ALA A 322 7.91 -1.24 30.00
CA ALA A 322 6.91 -0.58 29.16
C ALA A 322 6.36 -1.50 28.04
N ARG A 323 7.20 -2.32 27.40
CA ARG A 323 6.80 -3.32 26.40
C ARG A 323 5.83 -4.34 27.02
N LYS A 324 6.18 -4.87 28.19
CA LYS A 324 5.39 -5.87 28.92
C LYS A 324 4.04 -5.33 29.40
N LEU A 325 3.97 -4.09 29.86
CA LEU A 325 2.70 -3.44 30.20
C LEU A 325 1.76 -3.38 28.97
N VAL A 326 2.26 -2.90 27.83
CA VAL A 326 1.50 -2.82 26.58
C VAL A 326 1.10 -4.20 26.08
N GLU A 327 1.97 -5.20 26.20
CA GLU A 327 1.71 -6.62 25.89
C GLU A 327 0.52 -7.16 26.68
N CYS A 328 0.55 -7.06 28.02
CA CYS A 328 -0.55 -7.50 28.89
C CYS A 328 -1.87 -6.77 28.60
N THR A 329 -1.85 -5.44 28.38
CA THR A 329 -3.06 -4.67 28.00
C THR A 329 -3.62 -5.09 26.63
N LEU A 330 -2.74 -5.42 25.67
CA LEU A 330 -3.09 -5.86 24.34
C LEU A 330 -3.67 -7.28 24.35
N GLU A 331 -3.13 -8.20 25.15
CA GLU A 331 -3.71 -9.52 25.39
C GLU A 331 -5.12 -9.42 26.01
N GLN A 332 -5.28 -8.61 27.06
CA GLN A 332 -6.58 -8.37 27.69
C GLN A 332 -7.60 -7.76 26.71
N ARG A 333 -7.22 -6.73 25.93
CA ARG A 333 -8.12 -6.12 24.93
C ARG A 333 -8.49 -7.11 23.81
N ARG A 334 -7.59 -7.99 23.38
CA ARG A 334 -7.89 -9.08 22.40
C ARG A 334 -8.82 -10.15 23.00
N ALA A 335 -8.60 -10.58 24.25
CA ALA A 335 -9.46 -11.54 24.92
C ALA A 335 -10.88 -11.00 25.13
N ASN A 336 -11.01 -9.73 25.53
CA ASN A 336 -12.29 -9.04 25.65
C ASN A 336 -13.01 -8.91 24.30
N LEU A 337 -12.29 -8.65 23.21
CA LEU A 337 -12.86 -8.58 21.85
C LEU A 337 -13.41 -9.95 21.43
N LEU A 338 -12.65 -11.03 21.63
CA LEU A 338 -13.11 -12.40 21.34
C LEU A 338 -14.38 -12.75 22.13
N GLN A 339 -14.42 -12.44 23.43
CA GLN A 339 -15.60 -12.68 24.27
C GLN A 339 -16.84 -11.90 23.80
N VAL A 340 -16.65 -10.68 23.31
CA VAL A 340 -17.71 -9.84 22.72
C VAL A 340 -18.23 -10.44 21.40
N GLU A 341 -17.34 -10.97 20.57
CA GLU A 341 -17.69 -11.60 19.28
C GLU A 341 -18.38 -12.96 19.47
N GLU A 342 -17.91 -13.79 20.40
CA GLU A 342 -18.60 -15.01 20.83
C GLU A 342 -20.01 -14.71 21.36
N SER A 343 -20.18 -13.61 22.12
CA SER A 343 -21.48 -13.17 22.63
C SER A 343 -22.43 -12.74 21.51
N LEU A 344 -21.97 -11.98 20.52
CA LEU A 344 -22.76 -11.61 19.34
C LEU A 344 -23.16 -12.86 18.53
N HIS A 345 -22.23 -13.78 18.28
CA HIS A 345 -22.55 -15.05 17.61
C HIS A 345 -23.53 -15.92 18.41
N ALA A 346 -23.45 -15.92 19.75
CA ALA A 346 -24.42 -16.61 20.59
C ALA A 346 -25.83 -15.97 20.50
N ILE A 347 -25.92 -14.64 20.45
CA ILE A 347 -27.18 -13.91 20.27
C ILE A 347 -27.79 -14.19 18.89
N ASP A 348 -26.99 -14.15 17.81
CA ASP A 348 -27.48 -14.46 16.46
C ASP A 348 -27.94 -15.92 16.34
N ASN A 349 -27.19 -16.87 16.91
CA ASN A 349 -27.63 -18.26 16.98
C ASN A 349 -28.92 -18.43 17.82
N ALA A 350 -29.09 -17.68 18.91
CA ALA A 350 -30.30 -17.72 19.73
C ALA A 350 -31.53 -17.12 19.02
N ALA A 351 -31.35 -16.08 18.19
CA ALA A 351 -32.42 -15.46 17.42
C ALA A 351 -32.83 -16.29 16.18
N ASN A 352 -31.87 -16.95 15.52
CA ASN A 352 -32.14 -17.90 14.43
C ASN A 352 -32.85 -19.17 14.92
N ASN A 353 -32.62 -19.59 16.16
CA ASN A 353 -33.30 -20.74 16.76
C ASN A 353 -34.69 -20.37 17.29
N VAL A 354 -35.73 -20.61 16.50
CA VAL A 354 -37.16 -20.39 16.83
C VAL A 354 -37.69 -21.34 17.94
N ALA A 355 -36.79 -21.93 18.74
CA ALA A 355 -37.08 -22.58 20.02
C ALA A 355 -37.34 -21.51 21.11
N LEU A 356 -38.49 -20.83 20.96
CA LEU A 356 -38.90 -19.67 21.73
C LEU A 356 -38.90 -19.92 23.26
N VAL A 357 -38.80 -18.83 24.03
CA VAL A 357 -38.77 -18.78 25.50
C VAL A 357 -37.43 -19.13 26.15
N ASP A 358 -36.87 -20.32 26.02
CA ASP A 358 -35.68 -20.68 26.84
C ASP A 358 -34.38 -20.03 26.32
N ALA A 359 -34.18 -19.97 25.00
CA ALA A 359 -33.13 -19.15 24.41
C ALA A 359 -33.30 -17.65 24.75
N MET A 360 -34.56 -17.17 24.83
CA MET A 360 -34.84 -15.79 25.27
C MET A 360 -34.56 -15.58 26.76
N LYS A 361 -34.74 -16.56 27.65
CA LYS A 361 -34.38 -16.45 29.07
C LYS A 361 -32.87 -16.31 29.25
N GLU A 362 -32.09 -17.13 28.55
CA GLU A 362 -30.63 -17.09 28.64
C GLU A 362 -30.08 -15.81 27.99
N SER A 363 -30.60 -15.41 26.83
CA SER A 363 -30.32 -14.09 26.24
C SER A 363 -30.69 -12.95 27.19
N THR A 364 -31.91 -12.90 27.74
CA THR A 364 -32.31 -11.84 28.70
C THR A 364 -31.48 -11.89 29.99
N LYS A 365 -30.86 -13.02 30.34
CA LYS A 365 -29.92 -13.15 31.47
C LYS A 365 -28.54 -12.58 31.11
N VAL A 366 -27.97 -12.92 29.95
CA VAL A 366 -26.72 -12.32 29.43
C VAL A 366 -26.88 -10.81 29.24
N LEU A 367 -27.99 -10.37 28.64
CA LEU A 367 -28.31 -8.96 28.44
C LEU A 367 -28.59 -8.25 29.76
N ARG A 368 -29.16 -8.89 30.80
CA ARG A 368 -29.24 -8.29 32.15
C ARG A 368 -27.88 -8.19 32.84
N ASP A 369 -27.04 -9.22 32.73
CA ASP A 369 -25.71 -9.21 33.33
C ASP A 369 -24.85 -8.10 32.69
N LEU A 370 -24.86 -8.02 31.35
CA LEU A 370 -24.24 -6.94 30.60
C LEU A 370 -24.83 -5.57 30.94
N ASN A 371 -26.17 -5.42 30.91
CA ASN A 371 -26.82 -4.15 31.24
C ASN A 371 -26.58 -3.72 32.70
N SER A 372 -26.27 -4.66 33.62
CA SER A 372 -25.84 -4.34 34.98
C SER A 372 -24.37 -3.93 35.08
N ARG A 373 -23.48 -4.49 34.25
CA ARG A 373 -22.07 -4.08 34.10
C ARG A 373 -21.92 -2.73 33.39
N VAL A 374 -22.76 -2.49 32.37
CA VAL A 374 -22.79 -1.27 31.55
C VAL A 374 -23.61 -0.15 32.24
N GLY A 375 -24.55 -0.50 33.12
CA GLY A 375 -25.24 0.43 34.04
C GLY A 375 -26.63 0.91 33.62
N GLY A 376 -27.30 0.26 32.66
CA GLY A 376 -28.60 0.69 32.15
C GLY A 376 -28.53 1.89 31.19
N VAL A 377 -29.62 2.65 31.05
CA VAL A 377 -29.66 3.86 30.20
C VAL A 377 -28.79 4.99 30.77
N GLU A 378 -28.85 5.21 32.09
CA GLU A 378 -27.87 6.05 32.81
C GLU A 378 -26.44 5.50 32.71
N GLY A 379 -26.31 4.22 32.39
CA GLY A 379 -25.05 3.55 32.06
C GLY A 379 -24.58 3.89 30.65
N VAL A 380 -25.46 3.99 29.66
CA VAL A 380 -25.11 4.46 28.31
C VAL A 380 -24.55 5.87 28.38
N GLU A 381 -25.19 6.80 29.10
CA GLU A 381 -24.69 8.17 29.25
C GLU A 381 -23.30 8.18 29.91
N ARG A 382 -23.15 7.54 31.08
CA ARG A 382 -21.86 7.43 31.79
C ARG A 382 -20.78 6.68 31.00
N VAL A 383 -21.13 5.65 30.24
CA VAL A 383 -20.18 4.94 29.36
C VAL A 383 -19.83 5.83 28.19
N THR A 384 -20.76 6.58 27.58
CA THR A 384 -20.41 7.51 26.48
C THR A 384 -19.61 8.72 26.92
N ASP A 385 -19.78 9.21 28.15
CA ASP A 385 -18.97 10.31 28.70
C ASP A 385 -17.62 9.80 29.24
N ALA A 386 -17.57 8.68 29.98
CA ALA A 386 -16.28 8.06 30.35
C ALA A 386 -15.49 7.60 29.12
N MET A 387 -16.16 7.12 28.06
CA MET A 387 -15.55 6.82 26.76
C MET A 387 -15.27 8.08 25.94
N ARG A 388 -15.86 9.24 26.25
CA ARG A 388 -15.40 10.54 25.71
C ARG A 388 -14.14 11.01 26.45
N GLU A 389 -13.99 10.63 27.71
CA GLU A 389 -12.79 10.82 28.53
C GLU A 389 -11.65 9.85 28.11
N GLU A 390 -11.96 8.61 27.69
CA GLU A 390 -10.98 7.69 27.06
C GLU A 390 -10.68 8.03 25.60
N MET A 391 -11.68 8.43 24.80
CA MET A 391 -11.51 8.78 23.38
C MET A 391 -11.07 10.23 23.17
N ALA A 392 -10.55 10.88 24.21
CA ALA A 392 -9.60 11.98 24.12
C ALA A 392 -8.29 11.48 23.49
N THR A 393 -8.30 11.43 22.15
CA THR A 393 -7.18 11.25 21.22
C THR A 393 -5.78 11.30 21.83
N VAL A 394 -5.02 10.20 21.71
CA VAL A 394 -3.60 10.05 22.14
C VAL A 394 -3.38 10.10 23.66
N GLU A 395 -4.26 10.76 24.42
CA GLU A 395 -4.09 10.91 25.87
C GLU A 395 -4.18 9.56 26.59
N ASP A 396 -4.88 8.55 26.05
CA ASP A 396 -4.89 7.16 26.54
C ASP A 396 -3.47 6.53 26.57
N VAL A 397 -2.61 6.85 25.59
CA VAL A 397 -1.21 6.34 25.52
C VAL A 397 -0.30 7.04 26.53
N ASN A 398 -0.59 8.30 26.87
CA ASN A 398 0.06 9.00 27.98
C ASN A 398 -0.53 8.55 29.34
N ARG A 399 -1.82 8.21 29.41
CA ARG A 399 -2.54 7.79 30.61
C ARG A 399 -2.03 6.44 31.12
N VAL A 400 -1.78 5.48 30.23
CA VAL A 400 -1.07 4.22 30.56
C VAL A 400 0.39 4.44 31.04
N MET A 401 0.94 5.66 30.94
CA MET A 401 2.21 6.06 31.57
C MET A 401 2.08 7.12 32.67
N ALA A 402 0.87 7.59 32.97
CA ALA A 402 0.56 8.60 33.99
C ALA A 402 -0.29 8.03 35.14
N GLU A 403 -0.96 6.90 34.93
CA GLU A 403 -1.33 6.00 36.01
C GLU A 403 -0.06 5.58 36.77
N PRO A 404 -0.04 5.64 38.11
CA PRO A 404 1.09 5.16 38.88
C PRO A 404 1.24 3.64 38.68
N VAL A 405 2.49 3.19 38.54
CA VAL A 405 2.86 1.79 38.28
C VAL A 405 2.74 0.93 39.56
N SER A 406 1.61 1.03 40.28
CA SER A 406 1.34 0.33 41.54
C SER A 406 0.38 -0.85 41.40
N ASP A 407 -0.61 -0.75 40.51
CA ASP A 407 -1.76 -1.69 40.50
C ASP A 407 -1.60 -2.78 39.43
N THR A 408 -0.91 -2.50 38.32
CA THR A 408 -0.33 -3.54 37.45
C THR A 408 1.05 -3.93 37.97
N VAL A 409 1.07 -4.91 38.89
CA VAL A 409 2.31 -5.52 39.39
C VAL A 409 2.95 -6.34 38.25
N ILE A 410 3.81 -5.70 37.48
CA ILE A 410 4.73 -6.37 36.56
C ILE A 410 5.78 -7.08 37.42
N ASP A 411 5.98 -8.37 37.20
CA ASP A 411 7.02 -9.11 37.92
C ASP A 411 8.41 -8.62 37.52
N GLU A 412 9.21 -8.19 38.49
CA GLU A 412 10.59 -7.76 38.23
C GLU A 412 11.51 -8.94 37.95
N GLU A 413 11.15 -10.16 38.38
CA GLU A 413 11.89 -11.39 38.08
C GLU A 413 11.71 -11.79 36.61
N GLU A 414 10.47 -11.82 36.09
CA GLU A 414 10.19 -12.10 34.66
C GLU A 414 10.88 -11.10 33.72
N VAL A 415 10.88 -9.81 34.08
CA VAL A 415 11.55 -8.74 33.31
C VAL A 415 13.08 -8.91 33.30
N ASP A 416 13.65 -9.37 34.42
CA ASP A 416 15.09 -9.61 34.50
C ASP A 416 15.50 -10.89 33.77
N GLU A 417 14.70 -11.97 33.83
CA GLU A 417 14.88 -13.18 33.01
C GLU A 417 14.82 -12.87 31.49
N GLU A 418 13.81 -12.12 31.04
CA GLU A 418 13.70 -11.72 29.63
C GLU A 418 14.89 -10.84 29.21
N PHE A 419 15.36 -9.94 30.08
CA PHE A 419 16.54 -9.12 29.80
C PHE A 419 17.83 -9.94 29.70
N GLU A 420 18.01 -10.96 30.55
CA GLU A 420 19.15 -11.88 30.44
C GLU A 420 19.08 -12.74 29.17
N ALA A 421 17.89 -13.21 28.78
CA ALA A 421 17.68 -13.94 27.53
C ALA A 421 18.02 -13.07 26.30
N LEU A 422 17.61 -11.79 26.29
CA LEU A 422 17.97 -10.83 25.24
C LEU A 422 19.48 -10.57 25.18
N LEU A 423 20.15 -10.44 26.33
CA LEU A 423 21.62 -10.32 26.40
C LEU A 423 22.35 -11.58 25.92
N ALA A 424 21.81 -12.77 26.19
CA ALA A 424 22.37 -14.03 25.70
C ALA A 424 22.22 -14.14 24.17
N ALA A 425 21.04 -13.81 23.64
CA ALA A 425 20.77 -13.78 22.20
C ALA A 425 21.65 -12.78 21.45
N GLU A 426 21.89 -11.59 22.00
CA GLU A 426 22.75 -10.59 21.37
C GLU A 426 24.24 -10.99 21.38
N LYS A 427 24.74 -11.59 22.48
CA LYS A 427 26.09 -12.19 22.51
C LYS A 427 26.23 -13.29 21.46
N ALA A 428 25.24 -14.18 21.33
CA ALA A 428 25.26 -15.25 20.34
C ALA A 428 25.32 -14.71 18.89
N LYS A 429 24.64 -13.58 18.59
CA LYS A 429 24.82 -12.88 17.31
C LYS A 429 26.21 -12.26 17.16
N GLU A 430 26.72 -11.59 18.20
CA GLU A 430 28.06 -10.98 18.19
C GLU A 430 29.14 -12.03 17.89
N ASP A 431 29.02 -13.23 18.46
CA ASP A 431 29.97 -14.33 18.26
C ASP A 431 29.76 -15.09 16.94
N ALA A 432 28.51 -15.31 16.50
CA ALA A 432 28.23 -15.88 15.18
C ALA A 432 28.75 -14.97 14.05
N ALA A 433 28.61 -13.64 14.18
CA ALA A 433 29.15 -12.67 13.24
C ALA A 433 30.68 -12.68 13.20
N LYS A 434 31.36 -12.88 14.35
CA LYS A 434 32.81 -13.10 14.40
C LYS A 434 33.21 -14.40 13.73
N GLU A 435 32.44 -15.48 13.89
CA GLU A 435 32.72 -16.78 13.25
C GLU A 435 32.57 -16.70 11.72
N GLU A 436 31.47 -16.10 11.24
CA GLU A 436 31.25 -15.76 9.83
C GLU A 436 32.42 -14.94 9.24
N LEU A 437 32.86 -13.90 9.93
CA LEU A 437 33.98 -13.07 9.50
C LEU A 437 35.30 -13.87 9.43
N ARG A 438 35.56 -14.72 10.42
CA ARG A 438 36.77 -15.57 10.47
C ARG A 438 36.75 -16.66 9.38
N LYS A 439 35.58 -17.22 9.04
CA LYS A 439 35.42 -18.13 7.89
C LYS A 439 35.75 -17.42 6.59
N LYS A 440 35.13 -16.26 6.33
CA LYS A 440 35.37 -15.46 5.12
C LYS A 440 36.83 -14.98 5.00
N GLN A 441 37.50 -14.70 6.12
CA GLN A 441 38.94 -14.42 6.15
C GLN A 441 39.77 -15.65 5.80
N ALA A 442 39.49 -16.82 6.40
CA ALA A 442 40.22 -18.06 6.11
C ALA A 442 40.01 -18.53 4.65
N GLU A 443 38.80 -18.43 4.12
CA GLU A 443 38.46 -18.72 2.72
C GLU A 443 39.23 -17.80 1.76
N ALA A 444 39.33 -16.50 2.06
CA ALA A 444 40.11 -15.55 1.27
C ALA A 444 41.62 -15.82 1.33
N GLU A 445 42.16 -16.13 2.52
CA GLU A 445 43.56 -16.54 2.68
C GLU A 445 43.87 -17.86 1.93
N GLU A 446 42.97 -18.84 1.96
CA GLU A 446 43.14 -20.09 1.21
C GLU A 446 43.06 -19.85 -0.31
N GLU A 447 42.14 -19.02 -0.79
CA GLU A 447 42.05 -18.69 -2.21
C GLU A 447 43.28 -17.90 -2.70
N GLU A 448 43.82 -16.98 -1.88
CA GLU A 448 45.07 -16.27 -2.18
C GLU A 448 46.27 -17.23 -2.23
N ARG A 449 46.36 -18.18 -1.28
CA ARG A 449 47.40 -19.21 -1.28
C ARG A 449 47.27 -20.15 -2.49
N ARG A 450 46.05 -20.50 -2.92
CA ARG A 450 45.82 -21.33 -4.11
C ARG A 450 46.22 -20.58 -5.38
N LYS A 451 45.82 -19.32 -5.54
CA LYS A 451 46.25 -18.46 -6.66
C LYS A 451 47.78 -18.35 -6.75
N LYS A 452 48.47 -18.14 -5.62
CA LYS A 452 49.94 -18.14 -5.54
C LYS A 452 50.55 -19.47 -5.98
N ALA A 453 50.00 -20.61 -5.53
CA ALA A 453 50.48 -21.92 -5.94
C ALA A 453 50.27 -22.19 -7.45
N GLU A 454 49.09 -21.85 -7.99
CA GLU A 454 48.78 -21.95 -9.42
C GLU A 454 49.73 -21.09 -10.27
N ASP A 455 50.10 -19.89 -9.80
CA ASP A 455 51.02 -19.00 -10.51
C ASP A 455 52.50 -19.41 -10.38
N GLU A 456 52.92 -19.98 -9.25
CA GLU A 456 54.22 -20.64 -9.11
C GLU A 456 54.34 -21.87 -10.04
N GLU A 457 53.27 -22.67 -10.17
CA GLU A 457 53.24 -23.81 -11.09
C GLU A 457 53.30 -23.36 -12.55
N LYS A 458 52.51 -22.35 -12.95
CA LYS A 458 52.59 -21.74 -14.30
C LYS A 458 53.99 -21.19 -14.60
N GLN A 459 54.69 -20.62 -13.61
CA GLN A 459 56.09 -20.18 -13.78
C GLN A 459 57.07 -21.34 -13.93
N ARG A 460 56.87 -22.47 -13.24
CA ARG A 460 57.68 -23.68 -13.42
C ARG A 460 57.46 -24.31 -14.80
N LEU A 461 56.21 -24.43 -15.24
CA LEU A 461 55.86 -24.97 -16.56
C LEU A 461 56.45 -24.13 -17.69
N LYS A 462 56.34 -22.79 -17.63
CA LYS A 462 56.97 -21.90 -18.62
C LYS A 462 58.49 -22.06 -18.70
N LYS A 463 59.17 -22.27 -17.57
CA LYS A 463 60.63 -22.52 -17.57
C LYS A 463 60.97 -23.87 -18.23
N LEU A 464 60.17 -24.91 -17.98
CA LEU A 464 60.32 -26.20 -18.65
C LEU A 464 60.09 -26.08 -20.17
N GLU A 465 59.06 -25.35 -20.61
CA GLU A 465 58.82 -25.06 -22.04
C GLU A 465 59.97 -24.26 -22.67
N GLU A 466 60.46 -23.21 -22.01
CA GLU A 466 61.61 -22.44 -22.48
C GLU A 466 62.88 -23.31 -22.61
N ASP A 467 63.13 -24.21 -21.66
CA ASP A 467 64.32 -25.06 -21.67
C ASP A 467 64.21 -26.20 -22.68
N GLU A 468 63.01 -26.77 -22.90
CA GLU A 468 62.72 -27.65 -24.05
C GLU A 468 62.95 -26.93 -25.38
N VAL A 469 62.50 -25.68 -25.52
CA VAL A 469 62.68 -24.90 -26.75
C VAL A 469 64.16 -24.60 -27.00
N LYS A 470 64.94 -24.26 -25.96
CA LYS A 470 66.40 -24.06 -26.06
C LYS A 470 67.13 -25.35 -26.47
N GLU A 471 66.73 -26.49 -25.91
CA GLU A 471 67.36 -27.78 -26.21
C GLU A 471 67.00 -28.26 -27.63
N ARG A 472 65.73 -28.09 -28.05
CA ARG A 472 65.28 -28.35 -29.42
C ARG A 472 65.95 -27.44 -30.45
N LEU A 473 66.20 -26.17 -30.10
CA LEU A 473 66.94 -25.23 -30.95
C LEU A 473 68.38 -25.68 -31.17
N ARG A 474 69.09 -26.11 -30.12
CA ARG A 474 70.44 -26.69 -30.23
C ARG A 474 70.46 -27.91 -31.15
N ARG A 475 69.50 -28.84 -30.99
CA ARG A 475 69.39 -30.01 -31.88
C ARG A 475 69.10 -29.64 -33.34
N LEU A 476 68.42 -28.53 -33.61
CA LEU A 476 68.26 -27.99 -34.96
C LEU A 476 69.55 -27.34 -35.51
N GLU A 477 70.30 -26.59 -34.69
CA GLU A 477 71.60 -26.02 -35.06
C GLU A 477 72.63 -27.13 -35.39
N GLU A 478 72.67 -28.19 -34.58
CA GLU A 478 73.49 -29.39 -34.81
C GLU A 478 73.07 -30.12 -36.09
N TRP A 479 71.77 -30.28 -36.33
CA TRP A 479 71.27 -30.92 -37.56
C TRP A 479 71.52 -30.07 -38.81
N GLU A 480 71.37 -28.75 -38.75
CA GLU A 480 71.75 -27.84 -39.83
C GLU A 480 73.25 -27.93 -40.16
N LYS A 481 74.09 -28.04 -39.13
CA LYS A 481 75.53 -28.22 -39.30
C LYS A 481 75.83 -29.56 -40.00
N PHE A 482 75.20 -30.65 -39.54
CA PHE A 482 75.29 -31.96 -40.18
C PHE A 482 74.82 -31.94 -41.64
N GLN A 483 73.73 -31.23 -41.97
CA GLN A 483 73.25 -31.06 -43.34
C GLN A 483 74.24 -30.28 -44.23
N LYS A 484 74.91 -29.26 -43.68
CA LYS A 484 75.96 -28.49 -44.41
C LYS A 484 77.22 -29.32 -44.62
N GLU A 485 77.57 -30.20 -43.68
CA GLU A 485 78.68 -31.14 -43.80
C GLU A 485 78.35 -32.27 -44.81
N ALA A 486 77.12 -32.81 -44.78
CA ALA A 486 76.63 -33.80 -45.74
C ALA A 486 76.56 -33.25 -47.17
N LYS A 487 76.02 -32.04 -47.37
CA LYS A 487 76.02 -31.39 -48.69
C LYS A 487 77.42 -31.16 -49.25
N LYS A 488 78.38 -30.74 -48.42
CA LYS A 488 79.78 -30.63 -48.85
C LYS A 488 80.34 -31.97 -49.31
N ALA A 489 80.04 -33.06 -48.61
CA ALA A 489 80.48 -34.41 -49.00
C ALA A 489 79.81 -34.90 -50.30
N GLU A 490 78.56 -34.50 -50.57
CA GLU A 490 77.84 -34.76 -51.82
C GLU A 490 78.40 -33.91 -52.98
N GLU A 491 78.66 -32.62 -52.75
CA GLU A 491 79.29 -31.70 -53.71
C GLU A 491 80.71 -32.15 -54.09
N THR A 492 81.53 -32.64 -53.14
CA THR A 492 82.85 -33.22 -53.46
C THR A 492 82.72 -34.50 -54.27
N LYS A 493 81.78 -35.39 -53.94
CA LYS A 493 81.55 -36.63 -54.71
C LYS A 493 81.05 -36.34 -56.13
N ALA A 494 80.17 -35.36 -56.31
CA ALA A 494 79.71 -34.93 -57.62
C ALA A 494 80.86 -34.35 -58.46
N ALA A 495 81.77 -33.59 -57.85
CA ALA A 495 82.97 -33.08 -58.52
C ALA A 495 83.94 -34.20 -58.91
N GLU A 496 84.16 -35.20 -58.04
CA GLU A 496 84.97 -36.39 -58.33
C GLU A 496 84.36 -37.25 -59.45
N GLU A 497 83.04 -37.49 -59.42
CA GLU A 497 82.33 -38.28 -60.43
C GLU A 497 82.28 -37.55 -61.80
N GLN A 498 82.16 -36.22 -61.79
CA GLN A 498 82.20 -35.44 -63.03
C GLN A 498 83.61 -35.38 -63.63
N ALA A 499 84.66 -35.25 -62.80
CA ALA A 499 86.04 -35.36 -63.25
C ALA A 499 86.34 -36.76 -63.84
N ALA A 500 85.84 -37.82 -63.20
CA ALA A 500 85.95 -39.19 -63.71
C ALA A 500 85.23 -39.37 -65.07
N LYS A 501 84.08 -38.71 -65.28
CA LYS A 501 83.39 -38.71 -66.59
C LYS A 501 84.18 -37.98 -67.68
N GLU A 502 84.75 -36.81 -67.38
CA GLU A 502 85.60 -36.09 -68.34
C GLU A 502 86.87 -36.86 -68.72
N GLU A 503 87.45 -37.63 -67.78
CA GLU A 503 88.55 -38.55 -68.09
C GLU A 503 88.08 -39.76 -68.93
N LEU A 504 86.91 -40.32 -68.62
CA LEU A 504 86.37 -41.46 -69.36
C LEU A 504 85.99 -41.10 -70.80
N GLU A 505 85.45 -39.89 -71.05
CA GLU A 505 85.18 -39.40 -72.41
C GLU A 505 86.47 -39.16 -73.21
N ARG A 506 87.55 -38.68 -72.58
CA ARG A 506 88.89 -38.63 -73.21
C ARG A 506 89.37 -40.03 -73.62
N ARG A 507 89.32 -41.00 -72.70
CA ARG A 507 89.70 -42.39 -72.97
C ARG A 507 88.85 -43.01 -74.10
N PHE A 508 87.55 -42.72 -74.16
CA PHE A 508 86.68 -43.14 -75.26
C PHE A 508 87.00 -42.46 -76.59
N ALA A 509 87.40 -41.18 -76.59
CA ALA A 509 87.79 -40.46 -77.80
C ALA A 509 89.09 -40.99 -78.43
N ASP A 510 90.01 -41.51 -77.61
CA ASP A 510 91.24 -42.15 -78.09
C ASP A 510 91.01 -43.62 -78.51
N LEU A 511 90.26 -44.41 -77.72
CA LEU A 511 89.89 -45.80 -78.09
C LEU A 511 89.16 -45.87 -79.44
N LYS A 512 88.28 -44.91 -79.74
CA LYS A 512 87.54 -44.84 -81.01
C LYS A 512 88.42 -44.56 -82.25
N LYS A 513 89.73 -44.37 -82.09
CA LYS A 513 90.72 -44.35 -83.19
C LYS A 513 91.50 -45.67 -83.34
N GLN A 514 91.37 -46.62 -82.41
CA GLN A 514 92.20 -47.83 -82.36
C GLN A 514 91.43 -49.16 -82.50
N ASP A 515 90.10 -49.17 -82.46
CA ASP A 515 89.30 -50.38 -82.77
C ASP A 515 89.25 -50.71 -84.27
N LEU A 516 90.41 -51.07 -84.81
CA LEU A 516 90.57 -52.00 -85.93
C LEU A 516 91.36 -53.22 -85.42
N ASN A 517 90.61 -54.30 -85.14
CA ASN A 517 91.01 -55.69 -84.81
C ASN A 517 90.93 -56.13 -83.32
N ALA A 518 89.89 -56.94 -83.05
CA ALA A 518 89.93 -58.28 -82.42
C ALA A 518 90.11 -58.50 -80.88
N GLU A 519 89.04 -59.08 -80.31
CA GLU A 519 88.98 -60.35 -79.53
C GLU A 519 89.63 -60.52 -78.11
N ASP A 520 88.73 -60.83 -77.15
CA ASP A 520 88.76 -61.91 -76.14
C ASP A 520 89.61 -61.96 -74.82
N HIS A 521 88.85 -62.12 -73.71
CA HIS A 521 89.09 -62.98 -72.52
C HIS A 521 90.21 -62.61 -71.47
N PRO A 522 90.33 -63.27 -70.27
CA PRO A 522 89.47 -63.05 -69.08
C PRO A 522 90.21 -62.95 -67.70
N GLU A 523 89.44 -62.99 -66.58
CA GLU A 523 89.67 -63.41 -65.14
C GLU A 523 91.09 -63.89 -64.64
N ALA A 524 91.55 -63.87 -63.36
CA ALA A 524 91.09 -63.58 -61.95
C ALA A 524 92.32 -63.77 -60.96
N SER A 525 92.37 -63.60 -59.62
CA SER A 525 91.67 -62.82 -58.54
C SER A 525 92.31 -63.07 -57.13
N GLU A 526 92.46 -62.07 -56.24
CA GLU A 526 92.99 -62.15 -54.82
C GLU A 526 92.18 -61.17 -53.89
N GLN A 527 91.89 -61.36 -52.58
CA GLN A 527 92.69 -61.61 -51.34
C GLN A 527 93.48 -60.38 -50.81
N ASP A 528 93.55 -60.01 -49.51
CA ASP A 528 92.83 -60.41 -48.26
C ASP A 528 93.13 -59.41 -47.07
N VAL A 529 92.81 -59.78 -45.80
CA VAL A 529 93.43 -59.34 -44.50
C VAL A 529 92.73 -58.29 -43.58
N GLU A 530 92.18 -58.80 -42.45
CA GLU A 530 92.20 -58.35 -41.02
C GLU A 530 92.08 -56.86 -40.54
N SER A 531 91.61 -56.52 -39.32
CA SER A 531 90.89 -57.22 -38.23
C SER A 531 90.46 -56.20 -37.12
N THR A 532 89.31 -56.40 -36.45
CA THR A 532 89.18 -56.54 -34.97
C THR A 532 87.76 -56.24 -34.39
N ARG A 533 87.44 -56.96 -33.30
CA ARG A 533 86.63 -56.56 -32.12
C ARG A 533 85.09 -56.69 -32.06
N GLU A 534 84.67 -57.65 -31.23
CA GLU A 534 83.58 -57.68 -30.22
C GLU A 534 82.28 -56.87 -30.42
N GLY A 535 81.14 -57.59 -30.47
CA GLY A 535 79.79 -57.07 -30.21
C GLY A 535 78.78 -58.23 -30.08
N VAL A 536 77.97 -58.27 -29.01
CA VAL A 536 77.11 -59.44 -28.68
C VAL A 536 75.75 -59.02 -28.12
N GLN A 537 74.72 -59.81 -28.48
CA GLN A 537 73.32 -59.79 -28.03
C GLN A 537 72.45 -58.61 -28.48
N ASP A 538 71.51 -58.95 -29.37
CA ASP A 538 70.33 -58.16 -29.72
C ASP A 538 69.10 -59.09 -29.65
N ILE A 539 68.00 -58.64 -29.03
CA ILE A 539 66.81 -59.45 -28.77
C ILE A 539 65.59 -58.84 -29.47
N ARG A 540 65.49 -59.19 -30.75
CA ARG A 540 64.28 -59.62 -31.47
C ARG A 540 62.96 -59.50 -30.68
N LEU A 541 62.02 -58.70 -31.21
CA LEU A 541 60.69 -59.20 -31.61
C LEU A 541 59.97 -58.24 -32.57
N LYS A 542 58.84 -58.69 -33.12
CA LYS A 542 58.10 -58.04 -34.22
C LYS A 542 56.62 -57.81 -33.90
N ASP A 543 56.01 -57.04 -34.81
CA ASP A 543 54.66 -57.17 -35.38
C ASP A 543 53.48 -56.40 -34.76
N ASN A 544 52.66 -55.90 -35.69
CA ASN A 544 51.43 -55.13 -35.47
C ASN A 544 50.27 -56.05 -35.02
N GLY A 545 49.29 -55.52 -34.27
CA GLY A 545 48.24 -56.39 -33.69
C GLY A 545 46.92 -55.76 -33.23
N ALA A 546 46.37 -54.77 -33.94
CA ALA A 546 44.92 -54.48 -34.13
C ALA A 546 43.86 -54.56 -32.98
N ARG A 547 42.89 -53.62 -33.07
CA ARG A 547 41.44 -53.71 -32.73
C ARG A 547 40.90 -53.58 -31.28
N GLU A 548 39.92 -52.67 -31.17
CA GLU A 548 38.52 -52.85 -30.69
C GLU A 548 38.26 -53.87 -29.54
N SER A 549 37.56 -53.55 -28.45
CA SER A 549 36.19 -52.99 -28.46
C SER A 549 35.56 -52.76 -27.07
N SER A 550 34.45 -51.99 -27.07
CA SER A 550 33.21 -52.19 -26.26
C SER A 550 33.08 -51.82 -24.76
N LYS A 551 31.99 -51.05 -24.51
CA LYS A 551 31.11 -50.95 -23.31
C LYS A 551 31.64 -50.15 -22.10
N LYS A 552 30.96 -49.08 -21.63
CA LYS A 552 29.59 -48.92 -21.03
C LYS A 552 29.58 -49.27 -19.52
N THR A 553 28.87 -48.55 -18.63
CA THR A 553 27.81 -47.53 -18.80
C THR A 553 27.80 -46.49 -17.65
N GLU A 554 26.85 -45.54 -17.70
CA GLU A 554 26.44 -44.58 -16.64
C GLU A 554 27.50 -43.51 -16.22
N GLU A 555 27.15 -42.29 -15.79
CA GLU A 555 25.83 -41.67 -15.58
C GLU A 555 25.77 -40.16 -16.01
N LYS A 556 24.61 -39.52 -15.84
CA LYS A 556 24.26 -38.13 -16.23
C LYS A 556 23.47 -37.45 -15.08
N PRO A 557 23.21 -36.13 -15.07
CA PRO A 557 23.72 -35.05 -15.93
C PRO A 557 24.33 -33.85 -15.15
N ILE A 558 24.90 -32.87 -15.85
CA ILE A 558 25.11 -31.50 -15.32
C ILE A 558 23.86 -30.65 -15.63
N LYS A 559 23.48 -29.75 -14.73
CA LYS A 559 22.40 -28.78 -14.93
C LYS A 559 22.73 -27.47 -14.20
N GLU A 560 22.26 -26.34 -14.75
CA GLU A 560 22.27 -24.99 -14.14
C GLU A 560 23.70 -24.36 -13.93
N PRO A 561 23.82 -23.03 -13.68
CA PRO A 561 22.81 -22.06 -13.23
C PRO A 561 22.73 -20.75 -14.07
N VAL A 562 22.14 -19.70 -13.45
CA VAL A 562 22.18 -18.26 -13.81
C VAL A 562 21.15 -17.77 -14.85
N ALA A 563 20.38 -16.70 -14.64
CA ALA A 563 19.90 -16.03 -13.42
C ALA A 563 18.79 -15.01 -13.78
N ALA A 564 17.90 -14.70 -12.84
CA ALA A 564 17.20 -13.41 -12.77
C ALA A 564 16.70 -13.13 -11.35
N SER A 565 16.98 -11.92 -10.87
CA SER A 565 16.19 -11.16 -9.88
C SER A 565 16.06 -9.75 -10.42
#